data_AF-A0A915D8K1-F1
#
_entry.id   AF-A0A915D8K1-F1
#
_cell.length_a   1.000
_cell.length_b   1.000
_cell.length_c   1.000
_cell.angle_alpha   90.00
_cell.angle_beta   90.00
_cell.angle_gamma   90.00
#
_symmetry.space_group_name_H-M   'P 1'
#
loop_
_entity.id
_entity.type
_entity.pdbx_description
1 polymer ?
#
loop_
_entity_poly.entity_id
_entity_poly.type
_entity_poly.pdbx_seq_one_letter_code
_entity_poly.pdbx_strand_id
1 'polypeptide(L)' 'MANFAILTAKNIVRFLILSKASTRFLSPPSTSQPSDQLFSHARDVFHYKRCLLDPYNAEQLIFLNRALHDVNFLY' A
#
# COMPACT_ATOMS: atom_id res chain seq x y z
N MET A 1 -7.68 8.60 6.17
CA MET A 1 -6.94 8.96 4.94
C MET A 1 -7.78 9.74 3.91
N ALA A 2 -9.10 9.58 3.83
CA ALA A 2 -9.96 10.25 2.86
C ALA A 2 -9.85 11.79 2.81
N ASN A 3 -9.65 12.47 3.95
CA ASN A 3 -9.58 13.93 4.00
C ASN A 3 -8.33 14.54 3.33
N PHE A 4 -7.21 13.81 3.27
CA PHE A 4 -5.99 14.32 2.63
C PHE A 4 -6.09 14.27 1.10
N ALA A 5 -6.72 13.23 0.55
CA ALA A 5 -6.93 13.08 -0.89
C ALA A 5 -7.89 14.15 -1.47
N ILE A 6 -8.91 14.56 -0.71
CA ILE A 6 -9.85 15.61 -1.12
C ILE A 6 -9.16 16.99 -1.12
N LEU A 7 -8.27 17.23 -0.17
CA LEU A 7 -7.46 18.45 -0.08
C LEU A 7 -6.43 18.56 -1.22
N THR A 8 -5.77 17.45 -1.58
CA THR A 8 -4.85 17.44 -2.72
C THR A 8 -5.58 17.65 -4.05
N ALA A 9 -6.76 17.05 -4.25
CA ALA A 9 -7.58 17.24 -5.44
C ALA A 9 -7.93 18.71 -5.71
N LYS A 10 -8.35 19.46 -4.68
CA LYS A 10 -8.63 20.90 -4.80
C LYS A 10 -7.38 21.73 -5.10
N ASN A 11 -6.20 21.31 -4.62
CA ASN A 11 -4.97 22.08 -4.74
C ASN A 11 -4.19 21.81 -6.04
N ILE A 12 -4.44 20.67 -6.70
CA ILE A 12 -3.85 20.32 -8.01
C ILE A 12 -4.24 21.34 -9.08
N VAL A 13 -5.49 21.81 -9.08
CA VAL A 13 -5.99 22.80 -10.06
C VAL A 13 -5.30 24.16 -9.91
N ARG A 14 -4.92 24.53 -8.68
CA ARG A 14 -4.27 25.81 -8.38
C ARG A 14 -2.74 25.76 -8.53
N PHE A 15 -2.11 24.64 -8.17
CA PHE A 15 -0.65 24.49 -8.19
C PHE A 15 -0.23 23.14 -8.76
N LEU A 16 -0.21 23.02 -10.09
CA LEU A 16 0.08 21.77 -10.78
C LEU A 16 1.50 21.22 -10.52
N ILE A 17 2.52 22.10 -10.53
CA ILE A 17 3.91 21.68 -10.34
C ILE A 17 4.19 21.37 -8.86
N LEU A 18 3.71 22.22 -7.95
CA LEU A 18 3.89 22.04 -6.51
C LEU A 18 3.16 20.81 -5.99
N SER A 19 1.96 20.52 -6.50
CA SER A 19 1.21 19.31 -6.14
C SER A 19 1.94 18.03 -6.57
N LYS A 20 2.54 18.02 -7.77
CA LYS A 20 3.39 16.90 -8.22
C LYS A 20 4.64 16.72 -7.36
N ALA A 21 5.31 17.81 -6.99
CA ALA A 21 6.49 17.74 -6.11
C ALA A 21 6.12 17.27 -4.70
N SER A 22 5.11 17.87 -4.09
CA SER A 22 4.65 17.52 -2.74
C SER A 22 4.17 16.07 -2.65
N THR A 23 3.42 15.57 -3.62
CA THR A 23 3.03 14.15 -3.64
C THR A 23 4.24 13.23 -3.70
N ARG A 24 5.26 13.53 -4.50
CA ARG A 24 6.49 12.72 -4.56
C ARG A 24 7.28 12.71 -3.25
N PHE A 25 7.38 13.85 -2.56
CA PHE A 25 8.20 13.97 -1.35
C PHE A 25 7.46 13.64 -0.05
N LEU A 26 6.13 13.80 -0.02
CA LEU A 26 5.31 13.56 1.18
C LEU A 26 4.55 12.22 1.14
N SER A 27 4.55 11.51 0.01
CA SER A 27 3.95 10.16 -0.08
C SER A 27 4.74 9.06 0.64
N PRO A 28 6.09 9.08 0.70
CA PRO A 28 6.81 8.05 1.43
C PRO A 28 6.49 8.15 2.91
N PRO A 29 6.14 7.03 3.59
CA PRO A 29 6.01 7.04 5.03
C PRO A 29 7.37 7.37 5.67
N SER A 30 7.35 8.10 6.78
CA SER A 30 8.57 8.47 7.53
C SER A 30 9.24 7.28 8.24
N THR A 31 8.60 6.12 8.25
CA THR A 31 9.04 4.92 8.99
C THR A 31 8.90 3.66 8.15
N SER A 32 9.73 2.65 8.41
CA SER A 32 9.61 1.29 7.86
C SER A 32 8.52 0.44 8.52
N GLN A 33 7.96 0.88 9.64
CA GLN A 33 6.93 0.17 10.40
C GLN A 33 5.78 -0.45 9.54
N PRO A 34 5.19 0.23 8.54
CA PRO A 34 4.13 -0.36 7.72
C PRO A 34 4.60 -1.49 6.80
N SER A 35 5.86 -1.51 6.37
CA SER A 35 6.43 -2.65 5.65
C SER A 35 6.83 -3.77 6.61
N ASP A 36 7.36 -3.44 7.77
CA ASP A 36 7.81 -4.43 8.77
C ASP A 36 6.64 -5.26 9.32
N GLN A 37 5.48 -4.62 9.54
CA GLN A 37 4.24 -5.31 9.91
C GLN A 37 3.77 -6.27 8.80
N LEU A 38 3.86 -5.86 7.54
CA LEU A 38 3.46 -6.69 6.40
C LEU A 38 4.38 -7.89 6.26
N PHE A 39 5.70 -7.70 6.33
CA PHE A 39 6.65 -8.81 6.26
C PHE A 39 6.56 -9.75 7.45
N SER A 40 6.24 -9.23 8.64
CA SER A 40 5.99 -10.07 9.82
C SER A 40 4.80 -11.00 9.60
N HIS A 41 3.69 -10.50 9.05
CA HIS A 41 2.52 -11.30 8.74
C HIS A 41 2.75 -12.26 7.56
N ALA A 42 3.51 -11.82 6.56
CA ALA A 42 3.89 -12.67 5.43
C ALA A 42 4.74 -13.86 5.88
N ARG A 43 5.70 -13.65 6.77
CA ARG A 43 6.58 -14.69 7.33
C ARG A 43 5.80 -15.87 7.91
N ASP A 44 4.64 -15.62 8.51
CA ASP A 44 3.78 -16.68 9.03
C ASP A 44 3.26 -17.62 7.94
N VAL A 45 3.00 -17.09 6.74
CA VAL A 45 2.59 -17.85 5.55
C VAL A 45 3.77 -18.60 4.94
N PHE A 46 4.96 -18.00 4.90
CA PHE A 46 6.17 -18.61 4.33
C PHE A 46 6.79 -19.72 5.19
N HIS A 47 6.78 -19.58 6.52
CA HIS A 47 7.59 -20.44 7.39
C HIS A 47 6.81 -21.23 8.42
N TYR A 48 5.70 -20.70 8.96
CA TYR A 48 5.04 -21.30 10.12
C TYR A 48 3.84 -22.18 9.75
N LYS A 49 3.22 -21.99 8.59
CA LYS A 49 2.12 -22.85 8.14
C LYS A 49 2.63 -24.19 7.63
N ARG A 50 1.93 -25.26 8.05
CA ARG A 50 2.22 -26.67 7.72
C ARG A 50 2.19 -26.97 6.21
N CYS A 51 1.50 -26.13 5.44
CA CYS A 51 1.54 -26.11 3.98
C CYS A 51 2.42 -24.95 3.54
N LEU A 52 3.70 -25.24 3.24
CA LEU A 52 4.60 -24.26 2.66
C LEU A 52 4.08 -23.91 1.27
N LEU A 53 3.77 -22.64 1.08
CA LEU A 53 3.40 -22.14 -0.23
C LEU A 53 4.69 -21.77 -0.99
N ASP A 54 4.74 -22.08 -2.27
CA ASP A 54 5.84 -21.65 -3.13
C ASP A 54 5.97 -20.11 -3.08
N PRO A 55 7.19 -19.56 -2.96
CA PRO A 55 7.39 -18.13 -2.75
C PRO A 55 6.74 -17.27 -3.83
N TYR A 56 6.71 -17.74 -5.08
CA TYR A 56 6.05 -17.04 -6.17
C TYR A 56 4.55 -16.84 -5.93
N ASN A 57 3.87 -17.88 -5.44
CA ASN A 57 2.44 -17.84 -5.16
C ASN A 57 2.13 -17.05 -3.87
N ALA A 58 3.04 -17.07 -2.89
CA ALA A 58 2.90 -16.32 -1.65
C ALA A 58 2.97 -14.81 -1.87
N GLU A 59 3.91 -14.34 -2.69
CA GLU A 59 4.02 -12.93 -3.08
C GLU A 59 2.73 -12.42 -3.76
N GLN A 60 2.18 -13.21 -4.67
CA GLN A 60 0.92 -12.88 -5.35
C GLN A 60 -0.25 -12.75 -4.38
N LEU A 61 -0.35 -13.66 -3.39
CA LEU A 61 -1.40 -13.60 -2.37
C LEU A 61 -1.26 -12.40 -1.44
N ILE A 62 -0.04 -12.06 -1.04
CA ILE A 62 0.22 -10.87 -0.21
C ILE A 62 -0.15 -9.60 -0.97
N PHE A 63 0.23 -9.52 -2.25
CA PHE A 63 -0.14 -8.43 -3.12
C PHE A 63 -1.67 -8.32 -3.27
N LEU A 64 -2.34 -9.44 -3.57
CA LEU A 64 -3.79 -9.49 -3.74
C LEU A 64 -4.50 -9.07 -2.45
N ASN A 65 -4.12 -9.62 -1.30
CA ASN A 65 -4.72 -9.30 0.00
C ASN A 65 -4.70 -7.78 0.27
N ARG A 66 -3.59 -7.11 -0.03
CA ARG A 66 -3.46 -5.67 0.18
C ARG A 66 -4.19 -4.86 -0.90
N ALA A 67 -4.04 -5.24 -2.16
CA ALA A 67 -4.65 -4.53 -3.29
C ALA A 67 -6.18 -4.61 -3.29
N LEU A 68 -6.77 -5.73 -2.83
CA LEU A 68 -8.24 -5.91 -2.79
C LEU A 68 -8.96 -4.87 -1.93
N HIS A 69 -8.32 -4.33 -0.88
CA HIS A 69 -8.92 -3.28 -0.04
C HIS A 69 -8.95 -1.91 -0.74
N ASP A 70 -7.99 -1.65 -1.63
CA ASP A 70 -7.89 -0.39 -2.38
C ASP A 70 -8.69 -0.45 -3.69
N VAL A 71 -8.91 -1.64 -4.23
CA VAL A 71 -9.74 -1.88 -5.41
C VAL A 71 -11.18 -2.07 -4.95
N ASN A 72 -11.98 -1.00 -5.04
CA ASN A 72 -13.41 -1.05 -4.74
C ASN A 72 -14.14 -1.89 -5.82
N PHE A 73 -14.30 -3.19 -5.60
CA PHE A 73 -15.16 -4.04 -6.44
C PHE A 73 -16.61 -3.67 -6.17
N LEU A 74 -17.11 -2.67 -6.89
CA LEU A 74 -18.55 -2.46 -7.06
C LEU A 74 -19.07 -3.61 -7.93
N TYR A 75 -19.62 -4.64 -7.27
CA TYR A 75 -20.52 -5.59 -7.90
C TYR A 75 -21.97 -5.18 -7.62
#